data_AF-A0A7C6EG60-F1
#
_entry.id   AF-A0A7C6EG60-F1
#
_cell.length_a   1.000
_cell.length_b   1.000
_cell.length_c   1.000
_cell.angle_alpha   90.00
_cell.angle_beta   90.00
_cell.angle_gamma   90.00
#
_symmetry.space_group_name_H-M   'P 1'
#
loop_
_entity.id
_entity.type
_entity.pdbx_description
1 polymer ?
#
loop_
_entity_poly.entity_id
_entity_poly.type
_entity_poly.pdbx_seq_one_letter_code
_entity_poly.pdbx_strand_id
1 'polypeptide(L)'
;QDCVGAGGLKINQVGSWFSALRQAVNTKPGLVMWSDVETFEVYQNHYISATVDRIIKQMEIEQPYVNNYITFSYCHYQSPNNTDSGFQTTYINFLHTRQLDSTAPSIPTNFTAVLRDNGDEIKLNWNPSTDNIGVCGYYIYRNGILICKKQVLRKDEGANFTMPNSFIDKNLKAGTAYSYQVKAYDFANNVSDFTPPVTINISQRR
;
A
#
# COMPACT_ATOMS: atom_id res chain seq x y z
N GLN A 1 11.88 11.96 -21.34
CA GLN A 1 11.72 11.58 -19.92
C GLN A 1 11.75 12.89 -19.15
N ASP A 2 10.80 13.79 -19.47
CA ASP A 2 10.98 15.25 -19.36
C ASP A 2 9.88 15.87 -18.47
N CYS A 3 9.56 15.18 -17.40
CA CYS A 3 8.60 15.58 -16.37
C CYS A 3 9.30 15.44 -15.01
N VAL A 4 8.94 16.30 -14.05
CA VAL A 4 9.51 16.20 -12.70
C VAL A 4 8.65 15.22 -11.91
N GLY A 5 9.14 13.98 -11.81
CA GLY A 5 8.53 12.94 -10.99
C GLY A 5 8.84 13.11 -9.51
N ALA A 6 8.06 12.41 -8.70
CA ALA A 6 8.19 12.31 -7.25
C ALA A 6 8.58 10.89 -6.80
N GLY A 7 9.15 10.10 -7.71
CA GLY A 7 9.57 8.73 -7.45
C GLY A 7 10.33 8.59 -6.14
N GLY A 8 9.76 7.81 -5.21
CA GLY A 8 10.35 7.53 -3.90
C GLY A 8 10.04 8.56 -2.80
N LEU A 9 9.38 9.69 -3.10
CA LEU A 9 8.90 10.60 -2.06
C LEU A 9 7.76 9.98 -1.27
N LYS A 10 7.77 10.18 0.05
CA LYS A 10 6.60 9.93 0.89
C LYS A 10 5.53 10.97 0.56
N ILE A 11 4.26 10.60 0.68
CA ILE A 11 3.13 11.50 0.36
C ILE A 11 3.21 12.85 1.09
N ASN A 12 3.71 12.87 2.33
CA ASN A 12 3.86 14.09 3.12
C ASN A 12 5.03 15.00 2.67
N GLN A 13 5.90 14.52 1.77
CA GLN A 13 7.02 15.30 1.22
C GLN A 13 6.64 15.96 -0.12
N VAL A 14 5.66 15.41 -0.84
CA VAL A 14 5.23 15.85 -2.17
C VAL A 14 4.97 17.36 -2.21
N GLY A 15 4.18 17.89 -1.28
CA GLY A 15 3.83 19.32 -1.29
C GLY A 15 5.04 20.25 -1.18
N SER A 16 5.99 19.94 -0.31
CA SER A 16 7.21 20.74 -0.15
C SER A 16 8.11 20.68 -1.39
N TRP A 17 8.19 19.51 -2.03
CA TRP A 17 8.97 19.30 -3.25
C TRP A 17 8.41 20.11 -4.42
N PHE A 18 7.10 20.01 -4.66
CA PHE A 18 6.44 20.72 -5.76
C PHE A 18 6.36 22.22 -5.53
N SER A 19 6.24 22.68 -4.28
CA SER A 19 6.33 24.10 -3.95
C SER A 19 7.67 24.71 -4.38
N ALA A 20 8.79 24.04 -4.05
CA ALA A 20 10.13 24.50 -4.43
C ALA A 20 10.33 24.52 -5.96
N LEU A 21 9.86 23.48 -6.66
CA LEU A 21 9.91 23.43 -8.12
C LEU A 21 9.08 24.54 -8.77
N ARG A 22 7.88 24.81 -8.25
CA ARG A 22 7.04 25.91 -8.74
C ARG A 22 7.73 27.26 -8.58
N GLN A 23 8.44 27.50 -7.47
CA GLN A 23 9.22 28.74 -7.31
C GLN A 23 10.26 28.90 -8.41
N ALA A 24 10.99 27.83 -8.75
CA ALA A 24 11.96 27.86 -9.85
C ALA A 24 11.28 28.11 -11.21
N VAL A 25 10.16 27.44 -11.49
CA VAL A 25 9.39 27.62 -12.74
C VAL A 25 8.93 29.07 -12.91
N ASN A 26 8.46 29.70 -11.83
CA ASN A 26 7.99 31.10 -11.85
C ASN A 26 9.09 32.11 -12.22
N THR A 27 10.38 31.74 -12.15
CA THR A 27 11.48 32.60 -12.60
C THR A 27 11.64 32.69 -14.11
N LYS A 28 10.92 31.84 -14.88
CA LYS A 28 11.01 31.74 -16.35
C LYS A 28 9.64 32.00 -16.99
N PRO A 29 9.41 33.20 -17.56
CA PRO A 29 8.16 33.51 -18.24
C PRO A 29 7.82 32.49 -19.34
N GLY A 30 6.57 32.02 -19.36
CA GLY A 30 6.07 31.06 -20.35
C GLY A 30 6.39 29.59 -20.05
N LEU A 31 7.22 29.29 -19.05
CA LEU A 31 7.48 27.90 -18.64
C LEU A 31 6.27 27.33 -17.87
N VAL A 32 5.77 26.18 -18.31
CA VAL A 32 4.73 25.42 -17.62
C VAL A 32 5.33 24.24 -16.87
N MET A 33 4.64 23.76 -15.84
CA MET A 33 5.06 22.60 -15.05
C MET A 33 3.96 21.54 -15.07
N TRP A 34 4.27 20.36 -15.59
CA TRP A 34 3.39 19.20 -15.53
C TRP A 34 3.95 18.19 -14.55
N SER A 35 3.10 17.64 -13.68
CA SER A 35 3.51 16.58 -12.76
C SER A 35 3.57 15.23 -13.48
N ASP A 36 4.60 14.43 -13.23
CA ASP A 36 4.55 12.98 -13.48
C ASP A 36 3.97 12.30 -12.24
N VAL A 37 2.68 12.01 -12.27
CA VAL A 37 1.97 11.40 -11.14
C VAL A 37 2.37 9.94 -11.04
N GLU A 38 2.99 9.61 -9.92
CA GLU A 38 3.44 8.26 -9.62
C GLU A 38 2.25 7.38 -9.26
N THR A 39 2.11 6.25 -9.96
CA THR A 39 1.06 5.26 -9.71
C THR A 39 1.57 4.07 -8.88
N PHE A 40 2.64 4.29 -8.14
CA PHE A 40 3.28 3.33 -7.25
C PHE A 40 3.69 3.98 -5.93
N GLU A 41 4.01 3.16 -4.95
CA GLU A 41 4.60 3.58 -3.67
C GLU A 41 5.79 2.68 -3.32
N VAL A 42 6.68 3.18 -2.47
CA VAL A 42 7.80 2.40 -1.94
C VAL A 42 7.48 1.97 -0.51
N TYR A 43 7.42 0.66 -0.30
CA TYR A 43 7.26 0.07 1.02
C TYR A 43 8.38 -0.92 1.29
N GLN A 44 9.15 -0.71 2.37
CA GLN A 44 10.28 -1.57 2.77
C GLN A 44 11.24 -1.87 1.60
N ASN A 45 11.58 -0.86 0.79
CA ASN A 45 12.44 -0.95 -0.41
C ASN A 45 11.86 -1.71 -1.61
N HIS A 46 10.55 -2.02 -1.60
CA HIS A 46 9.84 -2.61 -2.73
C HIS A 46 8.87 -1.60 -3.33
N TYR A 47 8.81 -1.56 -4.66
CA TYR A 47 7.86 -0.76 -5.41
C TYR A 47 6.57 -1.54 -5.59
N ILE A 48 5.48 -1.04 -5.02
CA ILE A 48 4.15 -1.67 -5.11
C ILE A 48 3.17 -0.73 -5.80
N SER A 49 2.08 -1.27 -6.32
CA SER A 49 1.04 -0.49 -6.97
C SER A 49 0.32 0.40 -5.95
N ALA A 50 0.22 1.70 -6.23
CA ALA A 50 -0.49 2.63 -5.35
C ALA A 50 -2.01 2.39 -5.45
N THR A 51 -2.72 2.46 -4.32
CA THR A 51 -4.17 2.51 -4.30
C THR A 51 -4.69 3.78 -4.98
N VAL A 52 -5.93 3.75 -5.47
CA VAL A 52 -6.47 4.87 -6.27
C VAL A 52 -6.61 6.15 -5.41
N ASP A 53 -6.93 6.02 -4.12
CA ASP A 53 -6.93 7.15 -3.18
C ASP A 53 -5.56 7.83 -3.08
N ARG A 54 -4.49 7.03 -3.06
CA ARG A 54 -3.12 7.52 -2.93
C ARG A 54 -2.71 8.30 -4.17
N ILE A 55 -3.16 7.89 -5.35
CA ILE A 55 -2.95 8.62 -6.61
C ILE A 55 -3.71 9.95 -6.57
N ILE A 56 -4.99 9.92 -6.22
CA ILE A 56 -5.84 11.13 -6.12
C ILE A 56 -5.25 12.12 -5.12
N LYS A 57 -4.87 11.65 -3.92
CA LYS A 57 -4.28 12.48 -2.88
C LYS A 57 -2.99 13.16 -3.32
N GLN A 58 -2.16 12.49 -4.14
CA GLN A 58 -0.98 13.12 -4.70
C GLN A 58 -1.35 14.23 -5.69
N MET A 59 -2.29 13.96 -6.60
CA MET A 59 -2.78 14.98 -7.52
C MET A 59 -3.34 16.20 -6.76
N GLU A 60 -4.12 16.00 -5.71
CA GLU A 60 -4.64 17.10 -4.86
C GLU A 60 -3.53 17.93 -4.21
N ILE A 61 -2.49 17.29 -3.69
CA ILE A 61 -1.34 17.98 -3.09
C ILE A 61 -0.55 18.77 -4.14
N GLU A 62 -0.43 18.22 -5.35
CA GLU A 62 0.32 18.82 -6.46
C GLU A 62 -0.45 19.93 -7.18
N GLN A 63 -1.79 19.88 -7.17
CA GLN A 63 -2.69 20.80 -7.87
C GLN A 63 -2.30 22.29 -7.79
N PRO A 64 -2.01 22.88 -6.62
CA PRO A 64 -1.67 24.30 -6.55
C PRO A 64 -0.31 24.64 -7.21
N TYR A 65 0.51 23.64 -7.52
CA TYR A 65 1.87 23.80 -8.01
C TYR A 65 2.04 23.39 -9.47
N VAL A 66 1.06 22.78 -10.12
CA VAL A 66 1.22 22.26 -11.49
C VAL A 66 0.13 22.76 -12.42
N ASN A 67 0.46 22.83 -13.71
CA ASN A 67 -0.46 23.23 -14.76
C ASN A 67 -1.29 22.05 -15.27
N ASN A 68 -0.72 20.84 -15.23
CA ASN A 68 -1.40 19.61 -15.64
C ASN A 68 -0.66 18.38 -15.08
N TYR A 69 -1.20 17.19 -15.36
CA TYR A 69 -0.66 15.90 -14.96
C TYR A 69 -0.39 15.03 -16.18
N ILE A 70 0.67 14.23 -16.11
CA ILE A 70 0.96 13.10 -16.97
C ILE A 70 1.34 11.92 -16.07
N THR A 71 1.30 10.70 -16.58
CA THR A 71 1.88 9.54 -15.87
C THR A 71 2.50 8.59 -16.87
N PHE A 72 3.76 8.22 -16.65
CA PHE A 72 4.43 7.13 -17.39
C PHE A 72 4.34 5.80 -16.66
N SER A 73 4.11 5.82 -15.34
CA SER A 73 4.13 4.64 -14.49
C SER A 73 2.89 3.74 -14.65
N TYR A 74 1.80 4.25 -15.24
CA TYR A 74 0.55 3.50 -15.39
C TYR A 74 0.73 2.18 -16.14
N CYS A 75 1.46 2.18 -17.27
CA CYS A 75 1.64 0.98 -18.11
C CYS A 75 2.49 -0.12 -17.44
N HIS A 76 3.07 0.15 -16.29
CA HIS A 76 3.84 -0.80 -15.49
C HIS A 76 3.14 -1.13 -14.17
N TYR A 77 2.87 -0.10 -13.36
CA TYR A 77 2.40 -0.24 -11.97
C TYR A 77 0.86 -0.25 -11.81
N GLN A 78 0.09 0.12 -12.83
CA GLN A 78 -1.39 0.04 -12.82
C GLN A 78 -1.93 -0.69 -14.07
N SER A 79 -1.05 -1.34 -14.82
CA SER A 79 -1.43 -1.98 -16.08
C SER A 79 -2.40 -3.12 -15.80
N PRO A 80 -3.60 -3.15 -16.40
CA PRO A 80 -4.55 -4.26 -16.24
C PRO A 80 -3.97 -5.61 -16.70
N ASN A 81 -2.90 -5.59 -17.50
CA ASN A 81 -2.19 -6.79 -17.90
C ASN A 81 -1.22 -7.32 -16.84
N ASN A 82 -0.82 -6.48 -15.88
CA ASN A 82 0.22 -6.78 -14.89
C ASN A 82 -0.32 -6.80 -13.44
N THR A 83 -1.35 -6.03 -13.13
CA THR A 83 -1.92 -5.92 -11.76
C THR A 83 -3.22 -6.70 -11.61
N ASP A 84 -3.64 -6.88 -10.37
CA ASP A 84 -4.99 -7.36 -10.04
C ASP A 84 -6.06 -6.44 -10.65
N SER A 85 -7.19 -7.00 -11.09
CA SER A 85 -8.27 -6.27 -11.76
C SER A 85 -8.99 -5.28 -10.84
N GLY A 86 -8.86 -5.44 -9.52
CA GLY A 86 -9.40 -4.49 -8.54
C GLY A 86 -8.89 -3.06 -8.75
N PHE A 87 -7.61 -2.88 -9.08
CA PHE A 87 -7.03 -1.55 -9.39
C PHE A 87 -7.76 -0.87 -10.56
N GLN A 88 -7.91 -1.59 -11.67
CA GLN A 88 -8.60 -1.08 -12.86
C GLN A 88 -10.08 -0.80 -12.57
N THR A 89 -10.74 -1.68 -11.82
CA THR A 89 -12.15 -1.55 -11.49
C THR A 89 -12.40 -0.31 -10.64
N THR A 90 -11.61 -0.11 -9.57
CA THR A 90 -11.68 1.09 -8.72
C THR A 90 -11.40 2.36 -9.53
N TYR A 91 -10.39 2.34 -10.40
CA TYR A 91 -10.06 3.49 -11.25
C TYR A 91 -11.21 3.88 -12.19
N ILE A 92 -11.78 2.92 -12.93
CA ILE A 92 -12.89 3.19 -13.85
C ILE A 92 -14.14 3.65 -13.10
N ASN A 93 -14.46 3.03 -11.96
CA ASN A 93 -15.59 3.46 -11.13
C ASN A 93 -15.41 4.93 -10.71
N PHE A 94 -14.23 5.30 -10.21
CA PHE A 94 -13.93 6.68 -9.85
C PHE A 94 -14.04 7.65 -11.03
N LEU A 95 -13.56 7.28 -12.23
CA LEU A 95 -13.68 8.13 -13.40
C LEU A 95 -15.13 8.43 -13.78
N HIS A 96 -16.02 7.45 -13.65
CA HIS A 96 -17.43 7.59 -14.00
C HIS A 96 -18.23 8.36 -12.95
N THR A 97 -18.00 8.08 -11.66
CA THR A 97 -18.83 8.59 -10.57
C THR A 97 -18.22 9.79 -9.84
N ARG A 98 -16.91 9.98 -9.98
CA ARG A 98 -16.10 10.89 -9.14
C ARG A 98 -16.17 10.58 -7.65
N GLN A 99 -16.53 9.33 -7.31
CA GLN A 99 -16.58 8.81 -5.96
C GLN A 99 -15.71 7.57 -5.86
N LEU A 100 -14.86 7.54 -4.84
CA LEU A 100 -14.12 6.34 -4.46
C LEU A 100 -15.03 5.39 -3.71
N ASP A 101 -14.68 4.10 -3.76
CA ASP A 101 -15.28 3.13 -2.86
C ASP A 101 -15.10 3.58 -1.40
N SER A 102 -16.13 3.37 -0.59
CA SER A 102 -16.15 3.69 0.84
C SER A 102 -16.50 2.48 1.71
N THR A 103 -16.72 1.32 1.10
CA THR A 103 -16.99 0.08 1.82
C THR A 103 -15.66 -0.50 2.29
N ALA A 104 -15.56 -0.79 3.59
CA ALA A 104 -14.37 -1.45 4.11
C ALA A 104 -14.44 -2.97 3.92
N PRO A 105 -13.29 -3.63 3.69
CA PRO A 105 -13.23 -5.09 3.70
C PRO A 105 -13.70 -5.71 5.01
N SER A 106 -14.14 -6.97 4.94
CA SER A 106 -14.42 -7.77 6.13
C SER A 106 -13.15 -7.99 6.98
N ILE A 107 -13.33 -8.14 8.30
CA ILE A 107 -12.23 -8.47 9.21
C ILE A 107 -11.65 -9.84 8.82
N PRO A 108 -10.32 -10.00 8.72
CA PRO A 108 -9.72 -11.32 8.49
C PRO A 108 -10.16 -12.31 9.57
N THR A 109 -10.53 -13.53 9.19
CA THR A 109 -11.00 -14.55 10.15
C THR A 109 -9.92 -15.61 10.40
N ASN A 110 -10.10 -16.44 11.43
CA ASN A 110 -9.18 -17.52 11.79
C ASN A 110 -7.71 -17.07 11.91
N PHE A 111 -7.49 -15.89 12.49
CA PHE A 111 -6.16 -15.36 12.69
C PHE A 111 -5.41 -16.18 13.75
N THR A 112 -4.23 -16.68 13.39
CA THR A 112 -3.41 -17.55 14.25
C THR A 112 -1.94 -17.13 14.19
N ALA A 113 -1.22 -17.39 15.28
CA ALA A 113 0.22 -17.24 15.38
C ALA A 113 0.83 -18.56 15.84
N VAL A 114 1.83 -19.06 15.11
CA VAL A 114 2.49 -20.34 15.38
C VAL A 114 3.99 -20.14 15.47
N LEU A 115 4.59 -20.57 16.58
CA LEU A 115 6.04 -20.58 16.75
C LEU A 115 6.70 -21.55 15.78
N ARG A 116 7.83 -21.12 15.22
CA ARG A 116 8.66 -21.91 14.31
C ARG A 116 10.13 -21.71 14.66
N ASP A 117 10.97 -22.54 14.04
CA ASP A 117 12.44 -22.42 14.10
C ASP A 117 12.97 -22.21 15.53
N ASN A 118 12.58 -23.12 16.44
CA ASN A 118 12.96 -23.09 17.85
C ASN A 118 12.65 -21.78 18.61
N GLY A 119 11.68 -21.00 18.14
CA GLY A 119 11.24 -19.73 18.76
C GLY A 119 11.78 -18.47 18.09
N ASP A 120 12.52 -18.60 17.00
CA ASP A 120 13.13 -17.45 16.30
C ASP A 120 12.20 -16.83 15.24
N GLU A 121 11.18 -17.58 14.82
CA GLU A 121 10.16 -17.13 13.89
C GLU A 121 8.74 -17.37 14.42
N ILE A 122 7.82 -16.49 14.03
CA ILE A 122 6.37 -16.68 14.20
C ILE A 122 5.72 -16.63 12.83
N LYS A 123 5.02 -17.71 12.47
CA LYS A 123 4.16 -17.74 11.29
C LYS A 123 2.75 -17.31 11.66
N LEU A 124 2.30 -16.23 11.05
CA LEU A 124 0.94 -15.74 11.09
C LEU A 124 0.15 -16.29 9.91
N ASN A 125 -1.09 -16.73 10.13
CA ASN A 125 -2.01 -17.13 9.07
C ASN A 125 -3.41 -16.59 9.37
N TRP A 126 -4.18 -16.32 8.32
CA TRP A 126 -5.58 -15.93 8.39
C TRP A 126 -6.34 -16.45 7.17
N ASN A 127 -7.66 -16.45 7.29
CA ASN A 127 -8.54 -16.60 6.13
C ASN A 127 -8.67 -15.26 5.40
N PRO A 128 -8.67 -15.26 4.06
CA PRO A 128 -8.83 -14.04 3.28
C PRO A 128 -10.12 -13.29 3.62
N SER A 129 -10.03 -11.97 3.66
CA SER A 129 -11.17 -11.06 3.72
C SER A 129 -11.88 -10.98 2.37
N THR A 130 -13.06 -10.36 2.37
CA THR A 130 -13.89 -10.08 1.19
C THR A 130 -14.30 -8.62 1.19
N ASP A 131 -14.55 -8.09 0.00
CA ASP A 131 -14.95 -6.71 -0.24
C ASP A 131 -15.77 -6.65 -1.56
N ASN A 132 -16.54 -5.58 -1.79
CA ASN A 132 -17.38 -5.43 -2.99
C ASN A 132 -16.60 -5.27 -4.29
N ILE A 133 -15.42 -4.64 -4.27
CA ILE A 133 -14.50 -4.63 -5.43
C ILE A 133 -13.43 -5.70 -5.25
N GLY A 134 -12.91 -5.81 -4.03
CA GLY A 134 -11.90 -6.80 -3.70
C GLY A 134 -10.88 -6.27 -2.71
N VAL A 135 -10.16 -7.18 -2.07
CA VAL A 135 -9.12 -6.85 -1.12
C VAL A 135 -7.83 -6.57 -1.89
N CYS A 136 -7.10 -5.50 -1.54
CA CYS A 136 -5.80 -5.19 -2.12
C CYS A 136 -4.68 -5.83 -1.29
N GLY A 137 -4.86 -5.93 0.03
CA GLY A 137 -3.86 -6.51 0.91
C GLY A 137 -4.17 -6.43 2.39
N TYR A 138 -3.12 -6.55 3.21
CA TYR A 138 -3.21 -6.56 4.66
C TYR A 138 -2.11 -5.72 5.32
N TYR A 139 -2.47 -5.09 6.43
CA TYR A 139 -1.55 -4.46 7.37
C TYR A 139 -1.35 -5.40 8.58
N ILE A 140 -0.10 -5.75 8.87
CA ILE A 140 0.27 -6.65 9.96
C ILE A 140 0.94 -5.87 11.08
N TYR A 141 0.41 -5.98 12.28
CA TYR A 141 0.85 -5.26 13.46
C TYR A 141 1.42 -6.22 14.51
N ARG A 142 2.50 -5.77 15.16
CA ARG A 142 3.10 -6.40 16.33
C ARG A 142 3.20 -5.38 17.45
N ASN A 143 2.59 -5.68 18.59
CA ASN A 143 2.53 -4.81 19.76
C ASN A 143 2.03 -3.39 19.41
N GLY A 144 1.01 -3.31 18.55
CA GLY A 144 0.43 -2.05 18.08
C GLY A 144 1.25 -1.33 16.99
N ILE A 145 2.42 -1.83 16.61
CA ILE A 145 3.27 -1.23 15.57
C ILE A 145 3.12 -1.97 14.24
N LEU A 146 2.93 -1.24 13.16
CA LEU A 146 2.91 -1.81 11.80
C LEU A 146 4.30 -2.38 11.46
N ILE A 147 4.36 -3.68 11.17
CA ILE A 147 5.61 -4.36 10.80
C ILE A 147 5.65 -4.80 9.33
N CYS A 148 4.50 -4.94 8.68
CA CYS A 148 4.43 -5.31 7.27
C CYS A 148 3.12 -4.82 6.63
N LYS A 149 3.21 -4.36 5.37
CA LYS A 149 2.10 -4.17 4.44
C LYS A 149 2.27 -5.25 3.37
N LYS A 150 1.31 -6.17 3.28
CA LYS A 150 1.22 -7.17 2.22
C LYS A 150 0.23 -6.68 1.18
N GLN A 151 0.57 -6.78 -0.10
CA GLN A 151 -0.32 -6.48 -1.21
C GLN A 151 -0.38 -7.70 -2.14
N VAL A 152 -1.48 -7.84 -2.89
CA VAL A 152 -1.51 -8.70 -4.06
C VAL A 152 -0.35 -8.34 -5.00
N LEU A 153 0.39 -9.36 -5.43
CA LEU A 153 1.57 -9.17 -6.26
C LEU A 153 1.20 -8.83 -7.71
N ARG A 154 2.10 -8.16 -8.43
CA ARG A 154 2.02 -7.99 -9.88
C ARG A 154 2.56 -9.23 -10.61
N LYS A 155 2.17 -9.44 -11.87
CA LYS A 155 2.62 -10.60 -12.67
C LYS A 155 4.14 -10.62 -12.86
N ASP A 156 4.74 -9.46 -13.08
CA ASP A 156 6.20 -9.30 -13.15
C ASP A 156 6.95 -9.64 -11.84
N GLU A 157 6.23 -9.72 -10.72
CA GLU A 157 6.71 -10.19 -9.42
C GLU A 157 6.39 -11.67 -9.16
N GLY A 158 5.91 -12.39 -10.19
CA GLY A 158 5.56 -13.82 -10.10
C GLY A 158 4.13 -14.08 -9.61
N ALA A 159 3.24 -13.09 -9.68
CA ALA A 159 1.87 -13.26 -9.21
C ALA A 159 1.04 -14.25 -10.03
N ASN A 160 0.14 -14.91 -9.31
CA ASN A 160 -1.07 -15.55 -9.81
C ASN A 160 -2.34 -14.84 -9.26
N PHE A 161 -2.18 -13.61 -8.76
CA PHE A 161 -3.20 -12.82 -8.06
C PHE A 161 -3.86 -13.53 -6.87
N THR A 162 -3.13 -14.44 -6.21
CA THR A 162 -3.59 -14.98 -4.93
C THR A 162 -3.35 -13.98 -3.82
N MET A 163 -4.39 -13.72 -3.06
CA MET A 163 -4.37 -12.82 -1.91
C MET A 163 -3.42 -13.33 -0.82
N PRO A 164 -2.40 -12.55 -0.38
CA PRO A 164 -1.49 -13.01 0.67
C PRO A 164 -2.23 -13.21 1.99
N ASN A 165 -2.19 -14.42 2.52
CA ASN A 165 -2.91 -14.80 3.74
C ASN A 165 -1.99 -15.35 4.86
N SER A 166 -0.69 -15.10 4.73
CA SER A 166 0.30 -15.47 5.74
C SER A 166 1.49 -14.51 5.77
N PHE A 167 2.16 -14.46 6.93
CA PHE A 167 3.37 -13.68 7.15
C PHE A 167 4.31 -14.43 8.11
N ILE A 168 5.62 -14.29 7.92
CA ILE A 168 6.62 -14.82 8.85
C ILE A 168 7.33 -13.62 9.48
N ASP A 169 7.13 -13.44 10.78
CA ASP A 169 7.91 -12.52 11.58
C ASP A 169 9.18 -13.23 12.07
N LYS A 170 10.32 -12.55 11.99
CA LYS A 170 11.66 -13.11 12.27
C LYS A 170 12.41 -12.27 13.28
N ASN A 171 13.56 -12.78 13.72
CA ASN A 171 14.47 -12.09 14.65
C ASN A 171 13.80 -11.77 15.99
N LEU A 172 13.05 -12.74 16.51
CA LEU A 172 12.32 -12.63 17.78
C LEU A 172 13.26 -12.78 18.98
N LYS A 173 12.91 -12.12 20.09
CA LYS A 173 13.68 -12.20 21.33
C LYS A 173 13.08 -13.24 22.26
N ALA A 174 13.94 -14.11 22.79
CA ALA A 174 13.56 -15.06 23.84
C ALA A 174 13.02 -14.34 25.08
N GLY A 175 12.13 -15.00 25.82
CA GLY A 175 11.49 -14.43 27.02
C GLY A 175 10.54 -13.27 26.75
N THR A 176 10.15 -13.01 25.50
CA THR A 176 9.28 -11.88 25.12
C THR A 176 7.88 -12.36 24.75
N ALA A 177 6.86 -11.63 25.19
CA ALA A 177 5.49 -11.78 24.72
C ALA A 177 5.25 -10.86 23.51
N TYR A 178 4.68 -11.41 22.44
CA TYR A 178 4.29 -10.66 21.26
C TYR A 178 2.79 -10.77 21.02
N SER A 179 2.14 -9.63 20.80
CA SER A 179 0.73 -9.54 20.42
C SER A 179 0.63 -9.13 18.95
N TYR A 180 -0.12 -9.90 18.17
CA TYR A 180 -0.31 -9.63 16.74
C TYR A 180 -1.76 -9.33 16.42
N GLN A 181 -1.95 -8.46 15.43
CA GLN A 181 -3.24 -8.15 14.82
C GLN A 181 -3.07 -7.88 13.33
N VAL A 182 -4.12 -8.11 12.56
CA VAL A 182 -4.14 -7.84 11.11
C VAL A 182 -5.35 -6.98 10.76
N LYS A 183 -5.20 -6.12 9.75
CA LYS A 183 -6.29 -5.42 9.06
C LYS A 183 -6.22 -5.74 7.58
N ALA A 184 -7.35 -5.85 6.91
CA ALA A 184 -7.43 -5.86 5.45
C ALA A 184 -7.57 -4.43 4.92
N TYR A 185 -7.12 -4.20 3.69
CA TYR A 185 -7.41 -2.96 2.95
C TYR A 185 -7.75 -3.27 1.48
N ASP A 186 -8.65 -2.47 0.89
CA ASP A 186 -9.09 -2.60 -0.50
C ASP A 186 -8.26 -1.74 -1.47
N PHE A 187 -8.65 -1.72 -2.75
CA PHE A 187 -7.99 -0.96 -3.81
C PHE A 187 -8.25 0.56 -3.74
N ALA A 188 -9.24 0.99 -2.94
CA ALA A 188 -9.51 2.39 -2.59
C ALA A 188 -8.92 2.79 -1.22
N ASN A 189 -8.19 1.88 -0.57
CA ASN A 189 -7.60 2.02 0.76
C ASN A 189 -8.61 2.20 1.91
N ASN A 190 -9.84 1.71 1.76
CA ASN A 190 -10.70 1.45 2.91
C ASN A 190 -10.10 0.32 3.74
N VAL A 191 -10.18 0.44 5.06
CA VAL A 191 -9.47 -0.45 5.99
C VAL A 191 -10.46 -1.10 6.95
N SER A 192 -10.35 -2.42 7.12
CA SER A 192 -11.16 -3.17 8.09
C SER A 192 -10.82 -2.81 9.55
N ASP A 193 -11.68 -3.25 10.46
CA ASP A 193 -11.30 -3.39 11.86
C ASP A 193 -10.18 -4.43 12.05
N PHE A 194 -9.53 -4.40 13.22
CA PHE A 194 -8.52 -5.37 13.58
C PHE A 194 -9.14 -6.76 13.80
N THR A 195 -8.37 -7.80 13.50
CA THR A 195 -8.60 -9.11 14.10
C THR A 195 -8.53 -9.02 15.64
N PRO A 196 -9.19 -9.94 16.38
CA PRO A 196 -8.86 -10.15 17.77
C PRO A 196 -7.34 -10.38 17.94
N PRO A 197 -6.71 -9.83 18.99
CA PRO A 197 -5.27 -9.99 19.18
C PRO A 197 -4.93 -11.44 19.53
N VAL A 198 -3.88 -11.96 18.91
CA VAL A 198 -3.27 -13.24 19.28
C VAL A 198 -1.95 -12.96 19.96
N THR A 199 -1.81 -13.43 21.20
CA THR A 199 -0.58 -13.27 21.99
C THR A 199 0.16 -14.59 22.09
N ILE A 200 1.48 -14.54 21.89
CA ILE A 200 2.35 -15.70 21.95
C ILE A 200 3.63 -15.35 22.72
N ASN A 201 4.08 -16.29 23.57
CA ASN A 201 5.25 -16.11 24.42
C ASN A 201 6.43 -16.89 23.85
N ILE A 202 7.57 -16.23 23.69
CA ILE A 202 8.83 -16.92 23.38
C ILE A 202 9.46 -17.37 24.67
N SER A 203 9.68 -18.68 24.81
CA SER A 203 10.37 -19.24 25.97
C SER A 203 11.79 -18.66 26.10
N GLN A 204 12.31 -18.61 27.33
CA GLN A 204 13.73 -18.35 27.58
C GLN A 204 14.56 -19.47 26.92
N ARG A 205 15.70 -19.10 26.32
CA ARG A 205 16.69 -20.10 25.88
C ARG A 205 17.37 -20.64 27.14
N ARG A 206 17.52 -21.96 27.24
CA ARG A 206 18.26 -22.61 28.33
C ARG A 206 19.75 -22.34 28.22
#